data_AF-A0A4Y8US53-F1
#
_entry.id   AF-A0A4Y8US53-F1
#
_cell.length_a   1.000
_cell.length_b   1.000
_cell.length_c   1.000
_cell.angle_alpha   90.00
_cell.angle_beta   90.00
_cell.angle_gamma   90.00
#
_symmetry.space_group_name_H-M   'P 1'
#
loop_
_entity.id
_entity.type
_entity.pdbx_description
1 polymer ?
#
loop_
_entity_poly.entity_id
_entity_poly.type
_entity_poly.pdbx_seq_one_letter_code
_entity_poly.pdbx_strand_id
1 'polypeptide(L)'
;MVLILTRWHEDDLAGRILAAEDGHLWRVVSIPAQADDANDPLGRDVGEYMVSARGRTREQWEAIKTRSTARTWAALYQQRPAPVEGAVWKAPWIELNRARTGDVWQDLARVIVSVDPAAKSKRTSGYTGIVVVGLDTQGHGWVLNDRTLRGTPTEWGTAAWDALLDWNGTEVVVEDNQGGEMVLEVMRTTWAAVKGRRRVTQLAPKVTPVTARQSKRVRAEAVAAYYETGRVHHAADGTDRLSKLEGQMLSWTGDGDSPDRIDALTHGLTALFLPAHSGDAVRAPQRRTASRFR
;
A
#
# COMPACT_ATOMS: atom_id res chain seq x y z
N MET A 1 -37.60 -14.26 -9.53
CA MET A 1 -36.84 -13.72 -8.38
C MET A 1 -36.10 -12.48 -8.85
N VAL A 2 -35.97 -11.43 -8.03
CA VAL A 2 -35.24 -10.20 -8.38
C VAL A 2 -34.18 -9.97 -7.30
N LEU A 3 -32.93 -9.79 -7.72
CA LEU A 3 -31.81 -9.49 -6.82
C LEU A 3 -31.28 -8.09 -7.13
N ILE A 4 -31.19 -7.26 -6.10
CA ILE A 4 -30.58 -5.93 -6.17
C ILE A 4 -29.57 -5.84 -5.04
N LEU A 5 -28.30 -5.57 -5.36
CA LEU A 5 -27.27 -5.28 -4.38
C LEU A 5 -26.23 -4.31 -4.92
N THR A 6 -25.51 -3.67 -4.02
CA THR A 6 -24.24 -3.01 -4.35
C THR A 6 -23.16 -4.08 -4.52
N ARG A 7 -22.57 -4.14 -5.72
CA ARG A 7 -21.45 -5.02 -6.03
C ARG A 7 -20.17 -4.51 -5.36
N TRP A 8 -19.61 -5.25 -4.40
CA TRP A 8 -18.36 -4.89 -3.70
C TRP A 8 -17.18 -5.82 -3.99
N HIS A 9 -17.48 -7.03 -4.46
CA HIS A 9 -16.51 -8.08 -4.72
C HIS A 9 -16.99 -8.95 -5.89
N GLU A 10 -16.08 -9.56 -6.65
CA GLU A 10 -16.47 -10.44 -7.77
C GLU A 10 -17.26 -11.67 -7.28
N ASP A 11 -16.89 -12.22 -6.12
CA ASP A 11 -17.52 -13.35 -5.42
C ASP A 11 -18.66 -12.97 -4.44
N ASP A 12 -19.33 -11.83 -4.66
CA ASP A 12 -20.56 -11.54 -3.91
C ASP A 12 -21.74 -12.43 -4.37
N LEU A 13 -22.90 -12.27 -3.74
CA LEU A 13 -24.07 -13.11 -4.04
C LEU A 13 -24.45 -13.08 -5.53
N ALA A 14 -24.38 -11.92 -6.20
CA ALA A 14 -24.64 -11.85 -7.64
C ALA A 14 -23.53 -12.55 -8.43
N GLY A 15 -22.27 -12.39 -8.02
CA GLY A 15 -21.14 -13.12 -8.58
C GLY A 15 -21.34 -14.63 -8.60
N ARG A 16 -21.69 -15.19 -7.46
CA ARG A 16 -21.91 -16.64 -7.30
C ARG A 16 -23.11 -17.14 -8.10
N ILE A 17 -24.20 -16.36 -8.13
CA ILE A 17 -25.38 -16.69 -8.92
C ILE A 17 -25.04 -16.74 -10.41
N LEU A 18 -24.28 -15.74 -10.90
CA LEU A 18 -23.90 -15.69 -12.31
C LEU A 18 -22.87 -16.76 -12.69
N ALA A 19 -22.04 -17.21 -11.75
CA ALA A 19 -21.06 -18.28 -11.94
C ALA A 19 -21.66 -19.69 -11.80
N ALA A 20 -22.90 -19.83 -11.32
CA ALA A 20 -23.57 -21.12 -11.21
C ALA A 20 -23.95 -21.68 -12.59
N GLU A 21 -24.21 -22.99 -12.66
CA GLU A 21 -24.58 -23.68 -13.91
C GLU A 21 -25.81 -23.04 -14.60
N ASP A 22 -26.78 -22.58 -13.80
CA ASP A 22 -28.00 -21.92 -14.23
C ASP A 22 -27.88 -20.37 -14.27
N GLY A 23 -26.69 -19.82 -14.03
CA GLY A 23 -26.44 -18.37 -14.00
C GLY A 23 -26.80 -17.67 -15.31
N HIS A 24 -26.69 -18.37 -16.44
CA HIS A 24 -27.07 -17.87 -17.77
C HIS A 24 -28.57 -17.56 -17.93
N LEU A 25 -29.43 -18.05 -17.04
CA LEU A 25 -30.87 -17.74 -17.02
C LEU A 25 -31.15 -16.35 -16.43
N TRP A 26 -30.17 -15.72 -15.79
CA TRP A 26 -30.31 -14.41 -15.19
C TRP A 26 -30.06 -13.30 -16.20
N ARG A 27 -31.04 -12.39 -16.32
CA ARG A 27 -30.84 -11.13 -17.02
C ARG A 27 -30.15 -10.13 -16.09
N VAL A 28 -28.95 -9.72 -16.44
CA VAL A 28 -28.22 -8.66 -15.74
C VAL A 28 -28.61 -7.30 -16.30
N VAL A 29 -28.97 -6.37 -15.42
CA VAL A 29 -29.19 -4.96 -15.76
C VAL A 29 -28.26 -4.12 -14.91
N SER A 30 -27.19 -3.59 -15.51
CA SER A 30 -26.23 -2.70 -14.85
C SER A 30 -26.46 -1.27 -15.31
N ILE A 31 -26.63 -0.34 -14.37
CA ILE A 31 -26.81 1.08 -14.65
C ILE A 31 -25.68 1.83 -13.95
N PRO A 32 -24.52 2.03 -14.63
CA PRO A 32 -23.36 2.65 -14.01
C PRO A 32 -23.53 4.17 -13.87
N ALA A 33 -22.87 4.75 -12.88
CA ALA A 33 -22.89 6.18 -12.61
C ALA A 33 -22.40 6.98 -13.82
N GLN A 34 -21.36 6.50 -14.50
CA GLN A 34 -20.91 6.96 -15.81
C GLN A 34 -21.10 5.86 -16.83
N ALA A 35 -21.76 6.14 -17.95
CA ALA A 35 -21.87 5.18 -19.04
C ALA A 35 -20.47 4.80 -19.55
N ASP A 36 -20.18 3.51 -19.66
CA ASP A 36 -18.87 2.97 -20.02
C ASP A 36 -18.86 2.15 -21.30
N ASP A 37 -20.04 1.87 -21.89
CA ASP A 37 -20.18 1.24 -23.20
C ASP A 37 -21.46 1.69 -23.92
N ALA A 38 -21.58 1.29 -25.18
CA ALA A 38 -22.69 1.66 -26.08
C ALA A 38 -24.01 0.92 -25.79
N ASN A 39 -24.00 -0.09 -24.90
CA ASN A 39 -25.17 -0.86 -24.51
C ASN A 39 -25.77 -0.36 -23.18
N ASP A 40 -25.52 0.90 -22.83
CA ASP A 40 -26.07 1.52 -21.62
C ASP A 40 -27.61 1.39 -21.59
N PRO A 41 -28.22 0.82 -20.53
CA PRO A 41 -29.67 0.63 -20.48
C PRO A 41 -30.51 1.92 -20.51
N LEU A 42 -29.89 3.09 -20.30
CA LEU A 42 -30.55 4.39 -20.37
C LEU A 42 -30.32 5.09 -21.72
N GLY A 43 -29.57 4.49 -22.65
CA GLY A 43 -29.28 5.06 -23.96
C GLY A 43 -28.34 6.27 -23.92
N ARG A 44 -27.50 6.36 -22.89
CA ARG A 44 -26.53 7.45 -22.70
C ARG A 44 -25.30 7.29 -23.59
N ASP A 45 -24.65 8.40 -23.93
CA ASP A 45 -23.35 8.37 -24.60
C ASP A 45 -22.25 7.90 -23.65
N VAL A 46 -21.23 7.23 -24.17
CA VAL A 46 -20.06 6.81 -23.37
C VAL A 46 -19.41 8.03 -22.70
N GLY A 47 -19.23 7.95 -21.39
CA GLY A 47 -18.70 9.04 -20.55
C GLY A 47 -19.77 9.97 -19.96
N GLU A 48 -21.04 9.82 -20.33
CA GLU A 48 -22.15 10.58 -19.77
C GLU A 48 -22.55 10.06 -18.39
N TYR A 49 -22.77 10.97 -17.44
CA TYR A 49 -23.17 10.62 -16.07
C TYR A 49 -24.68 10.46 -15.95
N MET A 50 -25.12 9.56 -15.08
CA MET A 50 -26.53 9.40 -14.76
C MET A 50 -27.08 10.63 -14.03
N VAL A 51 -28.36 10.90 -14.26
CA VAL A 51 -29.15 11.78 -13.40
C VAL A 51 -29.42 11.03 -12.09
N SER A 52 -28.65 11.35 -11.06
CA SER A 52 -28.86 10.70 -9.76
C SER A 52 -30.18 11.13 -9.13
N ALA A 53 -30.78 10.29 -8.30
CA ALA A 53 -31.98 10.65 -7.51
C ALA A 53 -31.79 11.88 -6.60
N ARG A 54 -30.55 12.32 -6.36
CA ARG A 54 -30.22 13.53 -5.58
C ARG A 54 -29.94 14.76 -6.46
N GLY A 55 -30.16 14.67 -7.77
CA GLY A 55 -29.92 15.77 -8.71
C GLY A 55 -28.44 16.17 -8.86
N ARG A 56 -27.51 15.23 -8.65
CA ARG A 56 -26.07 15.49 -8.80
C ARG A 56 -25.70 16.03 -10.17
N THR A 57 -24.89 17.09 -10.19
CA THR A 57 -24.32 17.65 -11.42
C THR A 57 -23.11 16.84 -11.91
N ARG A 58 -22.67 17.10 -13.15
CA ARG A 58 -21.45 16.50 -13.72
C ARG A 58 -20.22 16.82 -12.86
N GLU A 59 -20.08 18.06 -12.40
CA GLU A 59 -18.95 18.49 -11.56
C GLU A 59 -18.94 17.75 -10.22
N GLN A 60 -20.11 17.48 -9.65
CA GLN A 60 -20.23 16.72 -8.42
C GLN A 60 -19.88 15.24 -8.62
N TRP A 61 -20.25 14.65 -9.76
CA TRP A 61 -19.83 13.31 -10.13
C TRP A 61 -18.32 13.19 -10.32
N GLU A 62 -17.71 14.12 -11.05
CA GLU A 62 -16.25 14.20 -11.22
C GLU A 62 -15.54 14.37 -9.86
N ALA A 63 -16.09 15.20 -8.99
CA ALA A 63 -15.53 15.39 -7.66
C ALA A 63 -15.67 14.14 -6.76
N ILE A 64 -16.74 13.35 -6.92
CA ILE A 64 -16.91 12.05 -6.25
C ILE A 64 -15.92 11.05 -6.84
N LYS A 65 -15.78 10.98 -8.17
CA LYS A 65 -14.85 10.09 -8.86
C LYS A 65 -13.40 10.36 -8.43
N THR A 66 -13.02 11.63 -8.36
CA THR A 66 -11.68 12.07 -7.92
C THR A 66 -11.42 11.78 -6.44
N ARG A 67 -12.44 11.90 -5.57
CA ARG A 67 -12.31 11.61 -4.13
C ARG A 67 -12.37 10.11 -3.80
N SER A 68 -13.00 9.33 -4.67
CA SER A 68 -13.13 7.89 -4.52
C SER A 68 -11.84 7.20 -4.93
N THR A 69 -11.52 6.07 -4.29
CA THR A 69 -10.49 5.18 -4.83
C THR A 69 -11.00 4.55 -6.13
N ALA A 70 -10.11 4.15 -7.06
CA ALA A 70 -10.51 3.49 -8.29
C ALA A 70 -11.35 2.22 -8.03
N ARG A 71 -11.01 1.44 -6.98
CA ARG A 71 -11.80 0.30 -6.52
C ARG A 71 -13.20 0.70 -6.07
N THR A 72 -13.32 1.73 -5.22
CA THR A 72 -14.61 2.24 -4.78
C THR A 72 -15.43 2.74 -5.97
N TRP A 73 -14.81 3.42 -6.93
CA TRP A 73 -15.47 3.86 -8.15
C TRP A 73 -15.99 2.70 -8.99
N ALA A 74 -15.13 1.74 -9.30
CA ALA A 74 -15.47 0.56 -10.09
C ALA A 74 -16.59 -0.27 -9.44
N ALA A 75 -16.50 -0.51 -8.13
CA ALA A 75 -17.49 -1.29 -7.39
C ALA A 75 -18.80 -0.51 -7.16
N LEU A 76 -18.74 0.59 -6.40
CA LEU A 76 -19.93 1.29 -5.91
C LEU A 76 -20.67 2.05 -7.02
N TYR A 77 -19.93 2.59 -7.99
CA TYR A 77 -20.50 3.49 -8.99
C TYR A 77 -20.60 2.85 -10.37
N GLN A 78 -19.69 1.95 -10.76
CA GLN A 78 -19.76 1.26 -12.06
C GLN A 78 -20.32 -0.17 -11.99
N GLN A 79 -20.58 -0.71 -10.79
CA GLN A 79 -21.05 -2.08 -10.59
C GLN A 79 -20.13 -3.17 -11.18
N ARG A 80 -18.84 -2.85 -11.35
CA ARG A 80 -17.80 -3.75 -11.85
C ARG A 80 -16.75 -3.95 -10.75
N PRO A 81 -17.02 -4.80 -9.75
CA PRO A 81 -16.01 -5.18 -8.79
C PRO A 81 -15.01 -6.11 -9.50
N ALA A 82 -13.92 -5.53 -9.98
CA ALA A 82 -12.80 -6.26 -10.53
C ALA A 82 -11.50 -5.68 -9.95
N PRO A 83 -10.41 -6.45 -9.94
CA PRO A 83 -9.09 -5.82 -10.00
C PRO A 83 -9.11 -4.83 -11.17
N VAL A 84 -8.50 -3.66 -11.04
CA VAL A 84 -8.29 -2.81 -12.22
C VAL A 84 -7.49 -3.68 -13.21
N GLU A 85 -8.02 -3.94 -14.40
CA GLU A 85 -7.31 -4.72 -15.41
C GLU A 85 -5.94 -4.07 -15.66
N GLY A 86 -4.86 -4.83 -15.51
CA GLY A 86 -3.49 -4.30 -15.55
C GLY A 86 -2.90 -3.79 -14.22
N ALA A 87 -3.61 -3.91 -13.09
CA ALA A 87 -3.02 -3.64 -11.76
C ALA A 87 -1.79 -4.53 -11.52
N VAL A 88 -0.71 -3.93 -10.99
CA VAL A 88 0.56 -4.64 -10.75
C VAL A 88 0.40 -5.72 -9.68
N TRP A 89 -0.45 -5.49 -8.68
CA TRP A 89 -0.79 -6.49 -7.65
C TRP A 89 -2.24 -6.97 -7.79
N LYS A 90 -2.45 -8.25 -7.50
CA LYS A 90 -3.79 -8.88 -7.47
C LYS A 90 -4.26 -9.10 -6.04
N ALA A 91 -5.57 -8.93 -5.81
CA ALA A 91 -6.17 -9.12 -4.47
C ALA A 91 -5.91 -10.53 -3.89
N PRO A 92 -6.05 -11.63 -4.67
CA PRO A 92 -5.79 -12.97 -4.14
C PRO A 92 -4.36 -13.16 -3.59
N TRP A 93 -3.36 -12.49 -4.18
CA TRP A 93 -1.98 -12.61 -3.71
C TRP A 93 -1.79 -12.04 -2.31
N ILE A 94 -2.53 -10.98 -1.94
CA ILE A 94 -2.46 -10.37 -0.61
C ILE A 94 -3.36 -11.15 0.37
N GLU A 95 -4.57 -11.50 -0.06
CA GLU A 95 -5.57 -12.12 0.80
C GLU A 95 -5.16 -13.54 1.23
N LEU A 96 -4.63 -14.35 0.32
CA LEU A 96 -4.19 -15.72 0.62
C LEU A 96 -2.92 -15.76 1.48
N ASN A 97 -2.08 -14.72 1.40
CA ASN A 97 -0.82 -14.63 2.13
C ASN A 97 -0.89 -13.72 3.35
N ARG A 98 -2.10 -13.34 3.78
CA ARG A 98 -2.30 -12.55 5.00
C ARG A 98 -2.15 -13.47 6.21
N ALA A 99 -1.24 -13.12 7.13
CA ALA A 99 -1.03 -13.90 8.35
C ALA A 99 -1.10 -13.04 9.60
N ARG A 100 -1.44 -13.65 10.74
CA ARG A 100 -1.54 -12.91 12.00
C ARG A 100 -0.15 -12.52 12.48
N THR A 101 -0.04 -11.27 12.91
CA THR A 101 1.22 -10.65 13.34
C THR A 101 1.85 -11.40 14.53
N GLY A 102 1.03 -11.97 15.41
CA GLY A 102 1.49 -12.76 16.55
C GLY A 102 2.24 -14.05 16.18
N ASP A 103 1.99 -14.60 15.00
CA ASP A 103 2.57 -15.88 14.56
C ASP A 103 3.99 -15.70 13.98
N VAL A 104 4.39 -14.46 13.72
CA VAL A 104 5.50 -14.15 12.81
C VAL A 104 6.60 -13.35 13.50
N TRP A 105 6.24 -12.54 14.49
CA TRP A 105 7.16 -11.63 15.17
C TRP A 105 8.41 -12.31 15.74
N GLN A 106 8.33 -13.62 16.03
CA GLN A 106 9.46 -14.38 16.58
C GLN A 106 10.45 -14.87 15.52
N ASP A 107 10.05 -14.91 14.25
CA ASP A 107 10.83 -15.48 13.15
C ASP A 107 11.43 -14.43 12.22
N LEU A 108 11.17 -13.13 12.47
CA LEU A 108 11.76 -12.04 11.71
C LEU A 108 13.27 -11.95 11.98
N ALA A 109 14.07 -12.24 10.97
CA ALA A 109 15.53 -12.10 11.02
C ALA A 109 15.97 -10.64 10.86
N ARG A 110 15.23 -9.84 10.09
CA ARG A 110 15.56 -8.44 9.79
C ARG A 110 14.28 -7.62 9.69
N VAL A 111 14.30 -6.40 10.22
CA VAL A 111 13.21 -5.42 10.07
C VAL A 111 13.81 -4.07 9.69
N ILE A 112 13.26 -3.46 8.65
CA ILE A 112 13.68 -2.14 8.16
C ILE A 112 12.47 -1.22 8.00
N VAL A 113 12.73 0.09 8.01
CA VAL A 113 11.76 1.11 7.62
C VAL A 113 12.18 1.66 6.27
N SER A 114 11.30 1.62 5.28
CA SER A 114 11.52 2.23 3.98
C SER A 114 10.75 3.54 3.87
N VAL A 115 11.40 4.57 3.37
CA VAL A 115 10.86 5.92 3.24
C VAL A 115 11.00 6.41 1.80
N ASP A 116 9.90 6.89 1.22
CA ASP A 116 9.87 7.65 -0.04
C ASP A 116 9.45 9.10 0.28
N PRO A 117 10.41 10.04 0.41
CA PRO A 117 10.13 11.43 0.73
C PRO A 117 9.40 12.15 -0.41
N ALA A 118 8.39 12.95 -0.05
CA ALA A 118 7.74 13.82 -1.02
C ALA A 118 8.76 14.78 -1.66
N ALA A 119 8.75 14.89 -3.00
CA ALA A 119 9.70 15.72 -3.75
C ALA A 119 9.67 17.22 -3.42
N LYS A 120 8.63 17.71 -2.73
CA LYS A 120 8.48 19.12 -2.31
C LYS A 120 8.35 19.20 -0.80
N SER A 121 9.06 20.15 -0.19
CA SER A 121 9.23 20.32 1.26
C SER A 121 8.06 21.02 2.00
N LYS A 122 6.94 21.31 1.33
CA LYS A 122 5.80 22.02 1.94
C LYS A 122 4.83 21.03 2.61
N ARG A 123 4.23 21.39 3.75
CA ARG A 123 3.21 20.57 4.43
C ARG A 123 1.99 20.22 3.57
N THR A 124 1.76 20.97 2.49
CA THR A 124 0.67 20.74 1.53
C THR A 124 1.07 19.86 0.34
N SER A 125 2.35 19.54 0.18
CA SER A 125 2.85 18.80 -0.98
C SER A 125 3.13 17.34 -0.66
N GLY A 126 2.45 16.44 -1.38
CA GLY A 126 2.69 15.00 -1.40
C GLY A 126 2.39 14.26 -0.10
N TYR A 127 2.21 12.94 -0.18
CA TYR A 127 2.46 12.08 0.98
C TYR A 127 3.94 11.70 1.01
N THR A 128 4.47 11.39 2.17
CA THR A 128 5.78 10.72 2.31
C THR A 128 5.51 9.28 2.68
N GLY A 129 5.82 8.37 1.76
CA GLY A 129 5.67 6.93 1.97
C GLY A 129 6.55 6.48 3.12
N ILE A 130 5.98 5.80 4.11
CA ILE A 130 6.74 5.19 5.21
C ILE A 130 6.17 3.80 5.45
N VAL A 131 6.93 2.76 5.09
CA VAL A 131 6.48 1.37 5.20
C VAL A 131 7.50 0.57 6.02
N VAL A 132 7.00 -0.15 7.02
CA VAL A 132 7.80 -1.07 7.82
C VAL A 132 7.71 -2.46 7.18
N VAL A 133 8.86 -3.05 6.87
CA VAL A 133 8.94 -4.38 6.28
C VAL A 133 9.94 -5.27 7.04
N GLY A 134 9.70 -6.57 7.06
CA GLY A 134 10.56 -7.56 7.66
C GLY A 134 10.89 -8.74 6.74
N LEU A 135 11.99 -9.42 7.00
CA LEU A 135 12.38 -10.68 6.37
C LEU A 135 12.47 -11.73 7.47
N ASP A 136 11.79 -12.85 7.30
CA ASP A 136 11.90 -13.97 8.23
C ASP A 136 13.08 -14.90 7.94
N THR A 137 13.32 -15.82 8.85
CA THR A 137 14.39 -16.83 8.74
C THR A 137 14.21 -17.82 7.59
N GLN A 138 13.02 -17.88 6.99
CA GLN A 138 12.71 -18.72 5.82
C GLN A 138 12.86 -17.96 4.49
N GLY A 139 13.22 -16.67 4.55
CA GLY A 139 13.41 -15.84 3.36
C GLY A 139 12.11 -15.33 2.74
N HIS A 140 11.05 -15.22 3.54
CA HIS A 140 9.78 -14.59 3.16
C HIS A 140 9.74 -13.15 3.68
N GLY A 141 9.18 -12.26 2.86
CA GLY A 141 8.99 -10.85 3.17
C GLY A 141 7.68 -10.59 3.90
N TRP A 142 7.67 -9.59 4.77
CA TRP A 142 6.54 -9.21 5.60
C TRP A 142 6.29 -7.72 5.54
N VAL A 143 5.07 -7.31 5.20
CA VAL A 143 4.61 -5.92 5.30
C VAL A 143 3.95 -5.74 6.66
N LEU A 144 4.58 -4.93 7.52
CA LEU A 144 4.27 -4.87 8.94
C LEU A 144 3.42 -3.65 9.30
N ASN A 145 3.68 -2.49 8.67
CA ASN A 145 2.96 -1.26 8.99
C ASN A 145 3.09 -0.22 7.86
N ASP A 146 2.02 0.52 7.58
CA ASP A 146 2.04 1.74 6.75
C ASP A 146 1.89 2.96 7.68
N ARG A 147 2.96 3.75 7.80
CA ARG A 147 3.02 5.01 8.57
C ARG A 147 3.08 6.24 7.68
N THR A 148 2.69 6.10 6.41
CA THR A 148 2.69 7.19 5.44
C THR A 148 1.89 8.38 5.93
N LEU A 149 2.48 9.57 5.83
CA LEU A 149 1.90 10.82 6.33
C LEU A 149 2.10 11.98 5.36
N ARG A 150 1.44 13.10 5.63
CA ARG A 150 1.78 14.40 5.02
C ARG A 150 2.47 15.25 6.07
N GLY A 151 3.69 15.69 5.78
CA GLY A 151 4.48 16.41 6.77
C GLY A 151 5.76 17.00 6.20
N THR A 152 6.36 17.90 6.97
CA THR A 152 7.69 18.44 6.79
C THR A 152 8.77 17.35 6.90
N PRO A 153 10.01 17.63 6.44
CA PRO A 153 11.15 16.74 6.66
C PRO A 153 11.33 16.27 8.11
N THR A 154 11.16 17.18 9.07
CA THR A 154 11.23 16.85 10.49
C THR A 154 10.13 15.88 10.93
N GLU A 155 8.90 16.07 10.45
CA GLU A 155 7.74 15.24 10.81
C GLU A 155 7.89 13.81 10.26
N TRP A 156 8.24 13.64 8.97
CA TRP A 156 8.40 12.31 8.40
C TRP A 156 9.65 11.59 8.92
N GLY A 157 10.77 12.29 9.13
CA GLY A 157 11.98 11.69 9.70
C GLY A 157 11.75 11.20 11.13
N THR A 158 11.00 11.97 11.93
CA THR A 158 10.56 11.55 13.27
C THR A 158 9.68 10.31 13.21
N ALA A 159 8.71 10.28 12.29
CA ALA A 159 7.81 9.14 12.12
C ALA A 159 8.54 7.86 11.68
N ALA A 160 9.55 7.98 10.80
CA ALA A 160 10.38 6.86 10.38
C ALA A 160 11.17 6.27 11.56
N TRP A 161 11.79 7.11 12.41
CA TRP A 161 12.49 6.64 13.60
C TRP A 161 11.56 6.02 14.64
N ASP A 162 10.39 6.63 14.88
CA ASP A 162 9.39 6.04 15.77
C ASP A 162 8.91 4.68 15.22
N ALA A 163 8.73 4.54 13.91
CA ALA A 163 8.39 3.26 13.27
C ALA A 163 9.47 2.21 13.52
N LEU A 164 10.74 2.59 13.32
CA LEU A 164 11.88 1.69 13.50
C LEU A 164 11.95 1.21 14.95
N LEU A 165 11.82 2.12 15.92
CA LEU A 165 11.87 1.76 17.35
C LEU A 165 10.68 0.90 17.78
N ASP A 166 9.48 1.21 17.29
CA ASP A 166 8.27 0.47 17.66
C ASP A 166 8.31 -0.98 17.14
N TRP A 167 9.01 -1.19 16.02
CA TRP A 167 9.18 -2.50 15.37
C TRP A 167 10.55 -3.15 15.61
N ASN A 168 11.38 -2.55 16.48
CA ASN A 168 12.74 -3.01 16.76
C ASN A 168 13.60 -3.24 15.49
N GLY A 169 13.42 -2.36 14.50
CA GLY A 169 14.14 -2.43 13.24
C GLY A 169 15.60 -1.98 13.35
N THR A 170 16.39 -2.37 12.36
CA THR A 170 17.85 -2.21 12.35
C THR A 170 18.34 -1.12 11.42
N GLU A 171 17.52 -0.75 10.43
CA GLU A 171 17.92 0.13 9.34
C GLU A 171 16.74 0.94 8.79
N VAL A 172 17.01 2.17 8.38
CA VAL A 172 16.10 2.97 7.56
C VAL A 172 16.67 3.06 6.14
N VAL A 173 15.88 2.65 5.15
CA VAL A 173 16.16 2.84 3.73
C VAL A 173 15.38 4.04 3.25
N VAL A 174 16.02 4.99 2.58
CA VAL A 174 15.35 6.22 2.14
C VAL A 174 15.64 6.49 0.67
N GLU A 175 14.61 6.71 -0.13
CA GLU A 175 14.77 7.13 -1.52
C GLU A 175 15.39 8.54 -1.57
N ASP A 176 16.50 8.64 -2.29
CA ASP A 176 17.22 9.88 -2.50
C ASP A 176 16.89 10.47 -3.86
N ASN A 177 15.99 11.44 -3.84
CA ASN A 177 15.55 12.17 -5.02
C ASN A 177 16.32 13.50 -5.23
N GLN A 178 17.24 13.89 -4.33
CA GLN A 178 17.84 15.25 -4.30
C GLN A 178 19.32 15.31 -3.87
N GLY A 179 20.11 14.26 -4.07
CA GLY A 179 21.57 14.31 -3.90
C GLY A 179 22.07 14.00 -2.48
N GLY A 180 21.27 13.29 -1.68
CA GLY A 180 21.70 12.47 -0.54
C GLY A 180 21.94 13.23 0.75
N GLU A 181 22.63 14.37 0.68
CA GLU A 181 23.03 15.16 1.83
C GLU A 181 21.82 15.66 2.64
N MET A 182 20.75 16.09 1.95
CA MET A 182 19.53 16.58 2.63
C MET A 182 18.84 15.48 3.43
N VAL A 183 18.69 14.28 2.86
CA VAL A 183 18.02 13.15 3.52
C VAL A 183 18.82 12.71 4.75
N LEU A 184 20.15 12.55 4.58
CA LEU A 184 21.01 12.15 5.68
C LEU A 184 20.99 13.17 6.82
N GLU A 185 20.97 14.46 6.51
CA GLU A 185 20.90 15.52 7.53
C GLU A 185 19.57 15.54 8.27
N VAL A 186 18.45 15.35 7.56
CA VAL A 186 17.11 15.23 8.16
C VAL A 186 17.07 14.03 9.11
N MET A 187 17.56 12.87 8.67
CA MET A 187 17.58 11.66 9.48
C MET A 187 18.49 11.81 10.71
N ARG A 188 19.66 12.43 10.57
CA ARG A 188 20.59 12.71 11.68
C ARG A 188 19.96 13.64 12.72
N THR A 189 19.35 14.73 12.27
CA THR A 189 18.73 15.74 13.15
C THR A 189 17.51 15.18 13.88
N THR A 190 16.63 14.48 13.17
CA THR A 190 15.43 13.87 13.76
C THR A 190 15.78 12.72 14.71
N TRP A 191 16.85 11.97 14.45
CA TRP A 191 17.32 10.95 15.39
C TRP A 191 17.69 11.54 16.74
N ALA A 192 18.42 12.67 16.77
CA ALA A 192 18.80 13.32 18.02
C ALA A 192 17.56 13.70 18.86
N ALA A 193 16.52 14.24 18.19
CA ALA A 193 15.26 14.59 18.83
C ALA A 193 14.50 13.36 19.34
N VAL A 194 14.38 12.30 18.53
CA VAL A 194 13.70 11.05 18.91
C VAL A 194 14.44 10.34 20.04
N LYS A 195 15.78 10.28 19.98
CA LYS A 195 16.63 9.66 21.01
C LYS A 195 16.39 10.29 22.38
N GLY A 196 16.35 11.61 22.46
CA GLY A 196 16.04 12.35 23.69
C GLY A 196 14.61 12.10 24.18
N ARG A 197 13.62 12.24 23.27
CA ARG A 197 12.19 12.06 23.58
C ARG A 197 11.85 10.64 24.06
N ARG A 198 12.43 9.61 23.41
CA ARG A 198 12.18 8.19 23.69
C ARG A 198 13.13 7.61 24.75
N ARG A 199 14.09 8.40 25.24
CA ARG A 199 15.14 8.01 26.21
C ARG A 199 15.90 6.76 25.79
N VAL A 200 16.23 6.67 24.50
CA VAL A 200 16.98 5.53 23.95
C VAL A 200 18.48 5.80 24.09
N THR A 201 19.23 4.81 24.58
CA THR A 201 20.68 4.95 24.79
C THR A 201 21.50 4.54 23.56
N GLN A 202 20.91 3.78 22.63
CA GLN A 202 21.58 3.24 21.45
C GLN A 202 22.12 4.34 20.51
N LEU A 203 23.12 3.97 19.69
CA LEU A 203 23.63 4.80 18.60
C LEU A 203 22.59 4.93 17.49
N ALA A 204 22.77 5.91 16.59
CA ALA A 204 21.89 6.03 15.43
C ALA A 204 21.90 4.72 14.62
N PRO A 205 20.73 4.11 14.35
CA PRO A 205 20.64 2.97 13.46
C PRO A 205 21.07 3.36 12.04
N LYS A 206 21.43 2.36 11.23
CA LYS A 206 21.92 2.56 9.87
C LYS A 206 20.87 3.28 9.02
N VAL A 207 21.31 4.27 8.24
CA VAL A 207 20.49 4.94 7.22
C VAL A 207 21.15 4.68 5.87
N THR A 208 20.40 4.09 4.95
CA THR A 208 20.89 3.74 3.62
C THR A 208 20.09 4.52 2.56
N PRO A 209 20.69 5.57 1.98
CA PRO A 209 20.12 6.23 0.82
C PRO A 209 20.10 5.28 -0.38
N VAL A 210 19.01 5.27 -1.13
CA VAL A 210 18.87 4.49 -2.35
C VAL A 210 18.42 5.36 -3.50
N THR A 211 18.95 5.12 -4.69
CA THR A 211 18.54 5.79 -5.92
C THR A 211 17.90 4.78 -6.86
N ALA A 212 16.73 5.11 -7.40
CA ALA A 212 16.08 4.27 -8.41
C ALA A 212 16.87 4.32 -9.73
N ARG A 213 17.35 3.16 -10.20
CA ARG A 213 18.00 3.02 -11.53
C ARG A 213 17.06 2.51 -12.62
N GLN A 214 15.91 1.98 -12.21
CA GLN A 214 14.89 1.42 -13.09
C GLN A 214 13.60 2.22 -12.95
N SER A 215 12.72 2.09 -13.94
CA SER A 215 11.40 2.71 -13.86
C SER A 215 10.61 2.17 -12.66
N LYS A 216 9.72 3.00 -12.12
CA LYS A 216 8.83 2.67 -11.00
C LYS A 216 8.04 1.39 -11.26
N ARG A 217 7.54 1.23 -12.49
CA ARG A 217 6.85 0.02 -12.95
C ARG A 217 7.70 -1.23 -12.84
N VAL A 218 8.93 -1.21 -13.39
CA VAL A 218 9.82 -2.38 -13.36
C VAL A 218 10.18 -2.78 -11.93
N ARG A 219 10.44 -1.80 -11.05
CA ARG A 219 10.70 -2.07 -9.62
C ARG A 219 9.50 -2.72 -8.93
N ALA A 220 8.30 -2.23 -9.22
CA ALA A 220 7.07 -2.77 -8.69
C ALA A 220 6.76 -4.18 -9.19
N GLU A 221 6.93 -4.44 -10.49
CA GLU A 221 6.76 -5.76 -11.09
C GLU A 221 7.73 -6.79 -10.48
N ALA A 222 8.98 -6.40 -10.24
CA ALA A 222 9.97 -7.27 -9.56
C ALA A 222 9.53 -7.66 -8.15
N VAL A 223 8.91 -6.74 -7.41
CA VAL A 223 8.36 -7.01 -6.08
C VAL A 223 7.08 -7.85 -6.16
N ALA A 224 6.20 -7.56 -7.13
CA ALA A 224 4.96 -8.29 -7.36
C ALA A 224 5.18 -9.77 -7.66
N ALA A 225 6.29 -10.15 -8.31
CA ALA A 225 6.66 -11.55 -8.50
C ALA A 225 6.81 -12.35 -7.19
N TYR A 226 7.26 -11.69 -6.09
CA TYR A 226 7.30 -12.34 -4.78
C TYR A 226 5.91 -12.50 -4.16
N TYR A 227 4.95 -11.62 -4.47
CA TYR A 227 3.56 -11.79 -4.06
C TYR A 227 2.89 -12.93 -4.81
N GLU A 228 3.12 -13.02 -6.13
CA GLU A 228 2.57 -14.08 -6.98
C GLU A 228 3.01 -15.47 -6.52
N THR A 229 4.27 -15.60 -6.07
CA THR A 229 4.84 -16.85 -5.57
C THR A 229 4.59 -17.11 -4.08
N GLY A 230 3.79 -16.26 -3.40
CA GLY A 230 3.46 -16.44 -1.98
C GLY A 230 4.62 -16.19 -1.01
N ARG A 231 5.64 -15.44 -1.45
CA ARG A 231 6.85 -15.12 -0.67
C ARG A 231 6.79 -13.78 0.05
N VAL A 232 5.70 -13.03 -0.10
CA VAL A 232 5.43 -11.81 0.66
C VAL A 232 4.08 -11.90 1.34
N HIS A 233 4.05 -11.52 2.62
CA HIS A 233 2.91 -11.59 3.49
C HIS A 233 2.53 -10.22 4.05
N HIS A 234 1.23 -10.01 4.27
CA HIS A 234 0.72 -8.81 4.95
C HIS A 234 0.35 -9.17 6.39
N ALA A 235 0.95 -8.46 7.35
CA ALA A 235 0.74 -8.72 8.77
C ALA A 235 -0.61 -8.19 9.25
N ALA A 236 -1.49 -9.10 9.66
CA ALA A 236 -2.79 -8.80 10.23
C ALA A 236 -2.73 -8.81 11.76
N ASP A 237 -3.20 -7.75 12.42
CA ASP A 237 -3.35 -7.71 13.89
C ASP A 237 -4.76 -7.29 14.31
N GLY A 238 -5.72 -7.36 13.37
CA GLY A 238 -7.09 -6.89 13.58
C GLY A 238 -7.27 -5.38 13.38
N THR A 239 -6.23 -4.65 12.97
CA THR A 239 -6.32 -3.24 12.58
C THR A 239 -6.38 -3.06 11.07
N ASP A 240 -6.74 -1.86 10.62
CA ASP A 240 -6.80 -1.47 9.21
C ASP A 240 -5.50 -0.81 8.70
N ARG A 241 -4.40 -0.92 9.46
CA ARG A 241 -3.16 -0.16 9.23
C ARG A 241 -2.51 -0.35 7.85
N LEU A 242 -2.79 -1.45 7.15
CA LEU A 242 -2.28 -1.70 5.80
C LEU A 242 -3.27 -1.35 4.69
N SER A 243 -4.52 -1.03 5.03
CA SER A 243 -5.61 -0.91 4.04
C SER A 243 -5.39 0.19 3.02
N LYS A 244 -4.74 1.30 3.39
CA LYS A 244 -4.43 2.40 2.47
C LYS A 244 -3.33 2.02 1.47
N LEU A 245 -2.31 1.32 1.94
CA LEU A 245 -1.25 0.77 1.08
C LEU A 245 -1.85 -0.27 0.12
N GLU A 246 -2.60 -1.24 0.65
CA GLU A 246 -3.28 -2.28 -0.15
C GLU A 246 -4.22 -1.64 -1.19
N GLY A 247 -4.98 -0.61 -0.80
CA GLY A 247 -5.83 0.14 -1.70
C GLY A 247 -5.05 0.76 -2.87
N GLN A 248 -3.85 1.29 -2.63
CA GLN A 248 -2.99 1.79 -3.71
C GLN A 248 -2.48 0.63 -4.58
N MET A 249 -1.95 -0.44 -3.98
CA MET A 249 -1.40 -1.61 -4.70
C MET A 249 -2.43 -2.23 -5.66
N LEU A 250 -3.67 -2.36 -5.21
CA LEU A 250 -4.77 -2.96 -5.98
C LEU A 250 -5.39 -2.03 -7.03
N SER A 251 -4.99 -0.76 -7.05
CA SER A 251 -5.53 0.25 -7.98
C SER A 251 -4.52 0.75 -9.00
N TRP A 252 -3.22 0.56 -8.76
CA TRP A 252 -2.17 1.10 -9.62
C TRP A 252 -1.81 0.12 -10.73
N THR A 253 -1.94 0.59 -11.98
CA THR A 253 -1.73 -0.20 -13.21
C THR A 253 -0.28 -0.22 -13.71
N GLY A 254 0.62 0.46 -13.01
CA GLY A 254 2.01 0.63 -13.46
C GLY A 254 2.23 1.85 -14.36
N ASP A 255 1.15 2.53 -14.78
CA ASP A 255 1.21 3.72 -15.62
C ASP A 255 1.06 5.01 -14.80
N GLY A 256 1.70 6.08 -15.26
CA GLY A 256 1.71 7.38 -14.56
C GLY A 256 2.59 7.40 -13.31
N ASP A 257 2.34 8.38 -12.43
CA ASP A 257 3.06 8.48 -11.16
C ASP A 257 2.67 7.34 -10.22
N SER A 258 3.66 6.61 -9.73
CA SER A 258 3.48 5.67 -8.63
C SER A 258 3.08 6.43 -7.35
N PRO A 259 2.12 5.89 -6.58
CA PRO A 259 1.80 6.43 -5.27
C PRO A 259 2.93 6.25 -4.26
N ASP A 260 3.13 7.24 -3.39
CA ASP A 260 4.26 7.32 -2.44
C ASP A 260 4.39 6.06 -1.54
N ARG A 261 3.28 5.37 -1.21
CA ARG A 261 3.33 4.14 -0.39
C ARG A 261 3.90 2.96 -1.14
N ILE A 262 3.59 2.85 -2.45
CA ILE A 262 4.07 1.77 -3.30
C ILE A 262 5.57 1.94 -3.52
N ASP A 263 6.05 3.17 -3.76
CA ASP A 263 7.49 3.43 -3.88
C ASP A 263 8.25 3.06 -2.60
N ALA A 264 7.76 3.49 -1.43
CA ALA A 264 8.32 3.08 -0.16
C ALA A 264 8.30 1.55 0.02
N LEU A 265 7.18 0.88 -0.27
CA LEU A 265 7.09 -0.58 -0.19
C LEU A 265 8.11 -1.27 -1.11
N THR A 266 8.20 -0.83 -2.36
CA THR A 266 9.06 -1.47 -3.37
C THR A 266 10.53 -1.34 -3.02
N HIS A 267 10.96 -0.17 -2.53
CA HIS A 267 12.31 0.01 -1.99
C HIS A 267 12.58 -0.91 -0.79
N GLY A 268 11.62 -0.99 0.14
CA GLY A 268 11.76 -1.81 1.33
C GLY A 268 11.92 -3.29 1.01
N LEU A 269 10.98 -3.85 0.22
CA LEU A 269 11.04 -5.26 -0.16
C LEU A 269 12.26 -5.58 -1.03
N THR A 270 12.64 -4.69 -1.95
CA THR A 270 13.87 -4.85 -2.73
C THR A 270 15.11 -4.89 -1.82
N ALA A 271 15.20 -4.00 -0.84
CA ALA A 271 16.32 -3.96 0.10
C ALA A 271 16.37 -5.18 1.03
N LEU A 272 15.23 -5.82 1.31
CA LEU A 272 15.16 -7.06 2.07
C LEU A 272 15.58 -8.30 1.27
N PHE A 273 15.12 -8.41 0.03
CA PHE A 273 15.41 -9.57 -0.83
C PHE A 273 16.79 -9.52 -1.47
N LEU A 274 17.38 -8.34 -1.63
CA LEU A 274 18.79 -8.24 -1.99
C LEU A 274 19.66 -8.58 -0.77
N PRO A 275 20.69 -9.43 -0.93
CA PRO A 275 21.58 -9.77 0.17
C PRO A 275 22.20 -8.50 0.74
N ALA A 276 22.20 -8.37 2.07
CA ALA A 276 22.99 -7.35 2.74
C ALA A 276 24.45 -7.53 2.32
N HIS A 277 25.11 -6.46 1.89
CA HIS A 277 26.53 -6.52 1.56
C HIS A 277 27.28 -7.13 2.75
N SER A 278 28.01 -8.20 2.49
CA SER A 278 28.67 -9.05 3.46
C SER A 278 29.57 -8.23 4.39
N GLY A 279 29.14 -8.11 5.66
CA GLY A 279 29.85 -7.39 6.72
C GLY A 279 29.01 -7.20 8.00
N ASP A 280 27.69 -7.13 7.88
CA ASP A 280 26.81 -6.86 9.04
C ASP A 280 26.27 -8.17 9.63
N ALA A 281 26.74 -8.55 10.82
CA ALA A 281 26.12 -9.62 11.61
C ALA A 281 24.67 -9.22 11.93
N VAL A 282 23.71 -9.89 11.29
CA VAL A 282 22.28 -9.64 11.48
C VAL A 282 21.90 -10.06 12.90
N ARG A 283 21.66 -9.07 13.77
CA ARG A 283 21.19 -9.31 15.13
C ARG A 283 19.67 -9.40 15.09
N ALA A 284 19.11 -10.57 15.41
CA ALA A 284 17.67 -10.76 15.46
C ALA A 284 17.01 -9.73 16.41
N PRO A 285 15.85 -9.18 16.05
CA PRO A 285 15.12 -8.24 16.90
C PRO A 285 14.81 -8.88 18.26
N GLN A 286 15.17 -8.19 19.34
CA GLN A 286 14.86 -8.59 20.71
C GLN A 286 13.34 -8.58 20.98
N ARG A 287 12.88 -9.58 21.73
CA ARG A 287 11.48 -9.85 22.10
C ARG A 287 10.78 -8.63 22.73
N ARG A 288 9.52 -8.38 22.34
CA ARG A 288 8.52 -7.77 23.24
C ARG A 288 7.46 -8.84 23.55
N THR A 289 7.08 -8.96 24.80
CA THR A 289 5.86 -9.67 25.19
C THR A 289 4.68 -9.02 24.48
N ALA A 290 3.81 -9.82 23.87
CA ALA A 290 2.59 -9.39 23.19
C ALA A 290 1.65 -8.68 24.19
N SER A 291 1.92 -7.42 24.46
CA SER A 291 1.13 -6.57 25.34
C SER A 291 1.29 -5.15 24.82
N ARG A 292 0.21 -4.66 24.21
CA ARG A 292 -0.06 -3.28 23.75
C ARG A 292 0.37 -2.98 22.31
N PHE A 293 -0.43 -3.48 21.38
CA PHE A 293 -0.93 -2.64 20.29
C PHE A 293 -2.37 -2.29 20.65
N ARG A 294 -2.57 -1.09 21.19
CA ARG A 294 -3.85 -0.37 21.26
C ARG A 294 -3.66 0.94 20.53
#